data_AF-A0A178MUE1-F1
#
_entry.id   AF-A0A178MUE1-F1
#
_cell.length_a   1.000
_cell.length_b   1.000
_cell.length_c   1.000
_cell.angle_alpha   90.00
_cell.angle_beta   90.00
_cell.angle_gamma   90.00
#
_symmetry.space_group_name_H-M   'P 1'
#
loop_
_entity.id
_entity.type
_entity.pdbx_description
1 polymer ?
#
loop_
_entity_poly.entity_id
_entity_poly.type
_entity_poly.pdbx_seq_one_letter_code
_entity_poly.pdbx_strand_id
1 'polypeptide(L)' 'MKIRLKTTMAGPDGSFQPGQIVDFERGRAYALIEGGYAEQIGGEEPVSEPEVATLPQPKTAIIKTGKARR' A
#
# COMPACT_ATOMS: atom_id res chain seq x y z
N MET A 1 -15.22 -5.45 -2.93
CA MET A 1 -14.13 -4.59 -2.46
C MET A 1 -14.62 -3.81 -1.26
N LYS A 2 -13.90 -3.92 -0.14
CA LYS A 2 -14.25 -3.23 1.10
C LYS A 2 -13.79 -1.78 1.04
N ILE A 3 -14.72 -0.88 1.27
CA ILE A 3 -14.47 0.55 1.36
C ILE A 3 -15.09 1.11 2.63
N ARG A 4 -14.49 2.15 3.19
CA ARG A 4 -15.06 2.97 4.25
C ARG A 4 -15.61 4.24 3.66
N LEU A 5 -16.88 4.49 3.90
CA LEU A 5 -17.53 5.70 3.44
C LEU A 5 -17.05 6.90 4.26
N LYS A 6 -16.80 8.03 3.60
CA LYS A 6 -16.52 9.31 4.25
C LYS A 6 -17.77 10.16 4.40
N THR A 7 -18.80 9.89 3.61
CA THR A 7 -20.08 10.59 3.61
C THR A 7 -21.25 9.63 3.77
N THR A 8 -22.42 10.17 4.09
CA THR A 8 -23.68 9.41 4.10
C THR A 8 -24.07 9.08 2.67
N MET A 9 -24.33 7.80 2.38
CA MET A 9 -24.81 7.36 1.07
C MET A 9 -26.22 6.78 1.22
N ALA A 10 -27.21 7.37 0.58
CA ALA A 10 -28.57 6.84 0.51
C ALA A 10 -28.82 6.24 -0.88
N GLY A 11 -29.35 5.02 -0.93
CA GLY A 11 -29.65 4.31 -2.17
C GLY A 11 -30.81 3.33 -2.00
N PRO A 12 -31.17 2.59 -3.07
CA PRO A 12 -32.24 1.60 -3.04
C PRO A 12 -31.98 0.47 -2.02
N ASP A 13 -30.71 0.19 -1.75
CA ASP A 13 -30.27 -0.82 -0.77
C ASP A 13 -30.32 -0.32 0.68
N GLY A 14 -30.63 0.96 0.90
CA GLY A 14 -30.69 1.60 2.20
C GLY A 14 -29.74 2.80 2.36
N SER A 15 -29.58 3.25 3.60
CA SER A 15 -28.69 4.36 3.95
C SER A 15 -27.46 3.87 4.70
N PHE A 16 -26.29 4.26 4.24
CA PHE A 16 -25.01 4.00 4.88
C PHE A 16 -24.47 5.28 5.50
N GLN A 17 -23.94 5.16 6.70
CA GLN A 17 -23.41 6.29 7.47
C GLN A 17 -21.92 6.50 7.22
N PRO A 18 -21.42 7.74 7.40
CA PRO A 18 -19.98 8.03 7.38
C PRO A 18 -19.23 7.12 8.36
N GLY A 19 -18.08 6.63 7.93
CA GLY A 19 -17.22 5.75 8.69
C GLY A 19 -17.61 4.27 8.65
N GLN A 20 -18.76 3.90 8.08
CA GLN A 20 -19.14 2.50 7.90
C GLN A 20 -18.28 1.82 6.83
N ILE A 21 -17.93 0.56 7.10
CA ILE A 21 -17.22 -0.31 6.17
C ILE A 21 -18.26 -1.16 5.47
N VAL A 22 -18.32 -1.04 4.14
CA VAL A 22 -19.29 -1.73 3.30
C VAL A 22 -18.53 -2.42 2.17
N ASP A 23 -19.00 -3.60 1.77
CA ASP A 23 -18.45 -4.32 0.63
C ASP A 23 -19.27 -3.98 -0.62
N PHE A 24 -18.62 -3.37 -1.61
CA PHE A 24 -19.23 -3.01 -2.88
C PHE A 24 -18.54 -3.72 -4.03
N GLU A 25 -19.23 -3.85 -5.16
CA GLU A 25 -18.61 -4.27 -6.42
C GLU A 25 -17.43 -3.35 -6.78
N ARG A 26 -16.34 -3.92 -7.33
CA ARG A 26 -15.10 -3.18 -7.64
C ARG A 26 -15.36 -1.89 -8.42
N GLY A 27 -16.16 -1.93 -9.49
CA GLY A 27 -16.44 -0.75 -10.32
C GLY A 27 -17.11 0.39 -9.54
N ARG A 28 -18.16 0.07 -8.77
CA ARG A 28 -18.86 1.05 -7.93
C ARG A 28 -17.97 1.59 -6.82
N ALA A 29 -17.16 0.72 -6.22
CA ALA A 29 -16.24 1.10 -5.16
C ALA A 29 -15.13 2.03 -5.66
N TYR A 30 -14.59 1.80 -6.86
CA TYR A 30 -13.63 2.72 -7.50
C TYR A 30 -14.24 4.09 -7.77
N ALA A 31 -15.45 4.15 -8.35
CA ALA A 31 -16.12 5.42 -8.59
C ALA A 31 -16.32 6.25 -7.30
N LEU A 32 -16.62 5.58 -6.18
CA LEU A 32 -16.76 6.23 -4.87
C LEU A 32 -15.42 6.71 -4.29
N ILE A 33 -14.34 5.96 -4.52
CA ILE A 33 -12.99 6.36 -4.09
C ILE A 33 -12.48 7.54 -4.94
N GLU A 34 -12.59 7.46 -6.26
CA GLU A 34 -12.18 8.51 -7.19
C GLU A 34 -12.96 9.81 -6.97
N GLY A 35 -14.25 9.70 -6.66
CA GLY A 35 -15.08 10.84 -6.26
C GLY A 35 -14.78 11.39 -4.86
N GLY A 36 -13.86 10.79 -4.10
CA GLY A 36 -13.49 11.22 -2.75
C GLY A 36 -14.54 10.92 -1.67
N TYR A 37 -15.56 10.12 -1.99
CA TYR A 37 -16.65 9.77 -1.08
C TYR A 37 -16.34 8.58 -0.17
N ALA A 38 -15.30 7.82 -0.50
CA ALA A 38 -14.89 6.64 0.24
C ALA A 38 -13.36 6.45 0.26
N GLU A 39 -12.89 5.52 1.07
CA GLU A 39 -11.50 5.08 1.16
C GLU A 39 -11.43 3.56 1.17
N GLN A 40 -10.46 3.00 0.45
CA GLN A 40 -10.25 1.55 0.47
C GLN A 40 -9.69 1.13 1.83
N ILE A 41 -10.31 0.13 2.46
CA ILE A 41 -9.82 -0.41 3.74
C ILE A 41 -9.46 -1.88 3.56
N GLY A 42 -8.15 -2.15 3.61
CA GLY A 42 -7.60 -3.51 3.62
C GLY A 42 -7.68 -4.17 2.24
N GLY A 43 -6.55 -4.20 1.54
CA GLY A 43 -6.43 -4.68 0.17
C GLY A 43 -6.69 -6.17 0.00
N GLU A 44 -7.22 -6.52 -1.17
CA GLU A 44 -6.50 -7.48 -2.00
C GLU A 44 -5.28 -6.70 -2.51
N GLU A 45 -4.19 -6.72 -1.73
CA GLU A 45 -2.90 -6.27 -2.25
C GLU A 45 -2.61 -7.18 -3.46
N PRO A 46 -2.34 -6.68 -4.67
CA PRO A 46 -1.58 -7.50 -5.59
C PRO A 46 -0.25 -7.74 -4.88
N VAL A 47 0.02 -8.98 -4.51
CA VAL A 47 1.36 -9.45 -4.16
C VAL A 47 2.22 -9.26 -5.42
N SER A 48 2.63 -8.03 -5.72
CA SER A 48 3.80 -7.79 -6.56
C SER A 48 4.98 -8.09 -5.67
N GLU A 49 5.50 -9.30 -5.85
CA GLU A 49 6.72 -9.80 -5.25
C GLU A 49 7.78 -8.68 -5.20
N PRO A 50 8.44 -8.45 -4.06
CA PRO A 50 9.59 -7.56 -4.05
C PRO A 50 10.67 -8.22 -4.88
N GLU A 51 10.93 -7.74 -6.10
CA GLU A 51 12.19 -8.04 -6.79
C GLU A 51 13.33 -7.52 -5.91
N VAL A 52 13.95 -8.46 -5.20
CA VAL A 52 15.05 -8.22 -4.29
C VAL A 52 16.26 -7.79 -5.10
N ALA A 53 16.46 -6.49 -5.28
CA ALA A 53 17.74 -5.95 -5.72
C ALA A 53 18.75 -6.10 -4.57
N THR A 54 19.33 -7.30 -4.45
CA THR A 54 20.46 -7.58 -3.58
C THR A 54 21.66 -6.79 -4.12
N LEU A 55 21.87 -5.59 -3.58
CA LEU A 55 23.08 -4.82 -3.85
C LEU A 55 24.27 -5.54 -3.17
N PRO A 56 25.33 -5.93 -3.91
CA PRO A 56 26.52 -6.51 -3.30
C PRO A 56 27.22 -5.46 -2.43
N GLN A 57 27.50 -5.83 -1.18
CA GLN A 57 28.22 -4.97 -0.23
C GLN A 57 29.63 -4.62 -0.74
N PRO A 58 30.15 -3.42 -0.45
CA PRO A 58 31.49 -3.03 -0.86
C PRO A 58 32.54 -3.90 -0.15
N LYS A 59 33.46 -4.46 -0.92
CA LYS A 59 34.64 -5.17 -0.41
C LYS A 59 35.56 -4.15 0.28
N THR A 60 35.62 -4.21 1.60
CA THR A 60 36.58 -3.46 2.42
C THR A 60 38.01 -3.83 2.01
N ALA A 61 38.77 -2.88 1.48
CA ALA A 61 40.18 -3.07 1.16
C ALA A 61 41.00 -3.10 2.47
N ILE A 62 41.56 -4.26 2.80
CA ILE A 62 42.54 -4.41 3.88
C ILE A 62 43.85 -3.80 3.40
N ILE A 63 44.16 -2.58 3.85
CA ILE A 63 45.46 -1.95 3.57
C ILE A 63 46.49 -2.59 4.51
N LYS A 64 47.28 -3.51 3.95
CA LYS A 64 48.48 -4.07 4.59
C LYS A 64 49.56 -2.99 4.62
N THR A 65 49.64 -2.20 5.70
CA THR A 65 50.81 -1.35 5.95
C THR A 65 51.94 -2.17 6.57
N GLY A 66 52.67 -2.89 5.69
CA GLY A 66 54.02 -3.35 6.01
C GLY A 66 55.02 -2.27 5.62
N LYS A 67 55.68 -1.64 6.59
CA LYS A 67 57.00 -0.99 6.45
C LYS A 67 57.52 -0.61 7.84
N ALA A 68 58.37 -1.41 8.47
CA ALA A 68 59.83 -1.37 8.34
C ALA A 68 60.45 -0.01 8.69
N ARG A 69 61.20 0.03 9.81
CA ARG A 69 62.33 0.92 10.19
C ARG A 69 62.57 0.71 11.70
N ARG A 70 63.77 0.64 12.26
CA ARG A 70 65.15 0.40 11.80
C ARG A 70 65.93 0.18 13.10
#